data_AF-A0A414AND7-F1
#
_entry.id   AF-A0A414AND7-F1
#
_cell.length_a   1.000
_cell.length_b   1.000
_cell.length_c   1.000
_cell.angle_alpha   90.00
_cell.angle_beta   90.00
_cell.angle_gamma   90.00
#
_symmetry.space_group_name_H-M   'P 1'
#
loop_
_entity.id
_entity.type
_entity.pdbx_description
1 polymer ?
#
loop_
_entity_poly.entity_id
_entity_poly.type
_entity_poly.pdbx_seq_one_letter_code
_entity_poly.pdbx_strand_id
1 'polypeptide(L)'
;MEYKRITSKGGVNIPVKLRRSMGIEPRDAIELEVNDRNELVIRAYQARCIYCGSEEIHLKKNGKGVCRACADQLVDEYVKQKRKELA
;
A
#
# COMPACT_ATOMS: atom_id res chain seq x y z
N MET A 1 -19.63 -17.90 9.68
CA MET A 1 -19.64 -16.43 9.52
C MET A 1 -19.53 -15.81 10.90
N GLU A 2 -18.62 -14.86 11.09
CA GLU A 2 -18.44 -14.17 12.36
C GLU A 2 -19.09 -12.79 12.24
N TYR A 3 -20.09 -12.50 13.08
CA TYR A 3 -20.83 -11.25 13.01
C TYR A 3 -20.20 -10.22 13.95
N LYS A 4 -19.90 -9.02 13.44
CA LYS A 4 -19.45 -7.88 14.25
C LYS A 4 -20.54 -6.84 14.33
N ARG A 5 -20.76 -6.33 15.54
CA ARG A 5 -21.59 -5.15 15.76
C ARG A 5 -20.80 -3.90 15.41
N ILE A 6 -21.49 -2.94 14.83
CA ILE A 6 -20.98 -1.60 14.59
C ILE A 6 -20.80 -0.92 15.95
N THR A 7 -19.68 -0.22 16.11
CA THR A 7 -19.39 0.56 17.32
C THR A 7 -20.29 1.79 17.43
N SER A 8 -20.32 2.45 18.60
CA SER A 8 -21.13 3.66 18.82
C SER A 8 -20.80 4.83 17.87
N LYS A 9 -19.63 4.80 17.22
CA LYS A 9 -19.19 5.82 16.25
C LYS A 9 -19.33 5.37 14.78
N GLY A 10 -20.00 4.25 14.51
CA GLY A 10 -20.18 3.75 13.14
C GLY A 10 -19.03 2.90 12.58
N GLY A 11 -17.99 2.61 13.37
CA GLY A 11 -16.85 1.79 12.93
C GLY A 11 -17.07 0.28 13.10
N VAL A 12 -16.38 -0.53 12.29
CA VAL A 12 -16.33 -2.01 12.42
C VAL A 12 -14.91 -2.46 12.83
N ASN A 13 -14.82 -3.41 13.74
CA ASN A 13 -13.53 -3.94 14.19
C ASN A 13 -13.12 -5.15 13.35
N ILE A 14 -11.96 -5.09 12.70
CA ILE A 14 -11.41 -6.20 11.92
C ILE A 14 -10.64 -7.17 12.84
N PRO A 15 -11.05 -8.45 12.95
CA PRO A 15 -10.35 -9.48 13.73
C PRO A 15 -8.86 -9.59 13.37
N VAL A 16 -8.03 -9.93 14.36
CA VAL A 16 -6.57 -10.05 14.18
C VAL A 16 -6.19 -11.05 13.09
N LYS A 17 -6.95 -12.15 12.95
CA LYS A 17 -6.72 -13.16 11.92
C LYS A 17 -6.85 -12.59 10.51
N LEU A 18 -7.90 -11.80 10.27
CA LEU A 18 -8.15 -11.15 8.98
C LEU A 18 -7.13 -10.05 8.69
N ARG A 19 -6.76 -9.24 9.69
CA ARG A 19 -5.70 -8.23 9.54
C ARG A 19 -4.38 -8.86 9.11
N ARG A 20 -3.97 -9.96 9.75
CA ARG A 20 -2.74 -10.68 9.41
C ARG A 20 -2.79 -11.30 8.01
N SER A 21 -3.91 -11.91 7.61
CA SER A 21 -4.04 -12.46 6.26
C SER A 21 -4.04 -11.39 5.17
N MET A 22 -4.53 -10.19 5.48
CA MET A 22 -4.54 -9.05 4.55
C MET A 22 -3.28 -8.18 4.64
N GLY A 23 -2.38 -8.44 5.59
CA GLY A 23 -1.18 -7.64 5.83
C GLY A 23 -1.47 -6.19 6.29
N ILE A 24 -2.58 -5.97 6.99
CA ILE A 24 -3.00 -4.65 7.48
C ILE A 24 -2.47 -4.42 8.89
N GLU A 25 -1.65 -3.38 9.07
CA GLU A 25 -1.14 -2.93 10.34
C GLU A 25 -2.04 -1.84 10.98
N PRO A 26 -1.95 -1.63 12.31
CA PRO A 26 -2.66 -0.53 12.95
C PRO A 26 -2.28 0.82 12.32
N ARG A 27 -3.27 1.65 11.99
CA ARG A 27 -3.14 2.96 11.32
C ARG A 27 -2.91 2.92 9.81
N ASP A 28 -2.91 1.74 9.19
CA ASP A 28 -2.90 1.67 7.72
C ASP A 28 -4.18 2.25 7.13
N ALA A 29 -4.02 2.96 6.00
CA ALA A 29 -5.15 3.35 5.18
C ALA A 29 -5.80 2.10 4.57
N ILE A 30 -7.10 2.18 4.30
CA ILE A 30 -7.88 1.09 3.73
C ILE A 30 -8.80 1.72 2.69
N GLU A 31 -8.95 1.05 1.55
CA GLU A 31 -9.88 1.45 0.52
C GLU A 31 -11.24 0.78 0.76
N LEU A 32 -12.30 1.58 0.67
CA LEU A 32 -13.69 1.16 0.90
C LEU A 32 -14.48 1.42 -0.38
N GLU A 33 -15.11 0.38 -0.90
CA GLU A 33 -15.90 0.43 -2.13
C GLU A 33 -17.23 -0.30 -1.90
N VAL A 34 -18.32 0.20 -2.49
CA VAL A 34 -19.59 -0.54 -2.57
C VAL A 34 -19.71 -1.10 -3.97
N ASN A 35 -19.78 -2.41 -4.10
CA ASN A 35 -19.88 -3.06 -5.42
C ASN A 35 -21.33 -3.04 -5.97
N ASP A 36 -21.52 -3.51 -7.21
CA ASP A 36 -22.83 -3.59 -7.87
C ASP A 36 -23.85 -4.49 -7.15
N ARG A 37 -23.38 -5.35 -6.23
CA ARG A 37 -24.21 -6.23 -5.40
C ARG A 37 -24.57 -5.59 -4.05
N ASN A 38 -24.25 -4.31 -3.87
CA ASN A 38 -24.46 -3.57 -2.63
C ASN A 38 -23.70 -4.15 -1.43
N GLU A 39 -22.52 -4.73 -1.67
CA GLU A 39 -21.63 -5.26 -0.65
C GLU A 39 -20.50 -4.26 -0.37
N LEU A 40 -20.18 -4.04 0.91
CA LEU A 40 -19.02 -3.24 1.31
C LEU A 40 -17.74 -4.07 1.15
N VAL A 41 -16.93 -3.71 0.16
CA VAL A 41 -15.64 -4.32 -0.13
C VAL A 41 -14.53 -3.51 0.55
N ILE A 42 -13.70 -4.21 1.32
CA ILE A 42 -12.56 -3.62 2.05
C ILE A 42 -11.27 -4.12 1.41
N ARG A 43 -10.45 -3.21 0.88
CA ARG A 43 -9.15 -3.54 0.29
C ARG A 43 -8.02 -2.92 1.11
N ALA A 44 -6.95 -3.68 1.33
CA ALA A 44 -5.74 -3.13 1.95
C ALA A 44 -5.19 -2.03 1.03
N TYR A 45 -4.97 -0.83 1.55
CA TYR A 45 -4.39 0.26 0.76
C TYR A 45 -2.98 -0.15 0.33
N GLN A 46 -2.83 -0.51 -0.94
CA GLN A 46 -1.53 -0.83 -1.48
C GLN A 46 -0.77 0.48 -1.68
N ALA A 47 0.41 0.57 -1.05
CA ALA A 47 1.34 1.66 -1.31
C ALA A 47 1.53 1.76 -2.83
N ARG A 48 1.21 2.91 -3.42
CA ARG A 48 1.53 3.20 -4.82
C ARG A 48 2.97 3.68 -4.93
N CYS A 49 3.54 3.55 -6.13
CA CYS A 49 4.88 4.03 -6.39
C CYS A 49 4.90 5.53 -6.11
N ILE A 50 5.79 6.00 -5.22
CA ILE A 50 5.85 7.42 -4.86
C ILE A 50 6.20 8.34 -6.03
N TYR A 51 6.73 7.79 -7.12
CA TYR A 51 7.17 8.53 -8.30
C TYR A 51 6.12 8.55 -9.41
N CYS A 52 5.59 7.37 -9.78
CA CYS A 52 4.67 7.24 -10.92
C CYS A 52 3.24 6.84 -10.56
N GLY A 53 2.95 6.55 -9.28
CA GLY A 53 1.62 6.12 -8.85
C GLY A 53 1.25 4.67 -9.19
N SER A 54 2.15 3.89 -9.79
CA SER A 54 1.89 2.48 -10.13
C SER A 54 1.61 1.62 -8.89
N GLU A 55 0.68 0.69 -9.02
CA GLU A 55 0.34 -0.30 -7.98
C GLU A 55 1.32 -1.48 -7.96
N GLU A 56 2.14 -1.64 -9.01
CA GLU A 56 3.20 -2.65 -9.10
C GLU A 56 4.44 -2.24 -8.29
N ILE A 57 4.35 -2.34 -6.97
CA ILE A 57 5.51 -2.08 -6.10
C ILE A 57 6.48 -3.24 -6.11
N HIS A 58 7.73 -2.94 -6.44
CA HIS A 58 8.83 -3.90 -6.39
C HIS A 58 9.68 -3.76 -5.14
N LEU A 59 9.86 -2.53 -4.63
CA LEU A 59 10.63 -2.24 -3.43
C LEU A 59 9.81 -1.43 -2.44
N LYS A 60 9.78 -1.84 -1.17
CA LYS A 60 9.18 -1.09 -0.06
C LYS A 60 10.26 -0.73 0.94
N LYS A 61 10.44 0.55 1.22
CA LYS A 61 11.37 1.04 2.26
C LYS A 61 10.79 2.26 2.97
N ASN A 62 10.85 2.28 4.30
CA ASN A 62 10.31 3.36 5.14
C ASN A 62 8.83 3.70 4.84
N GLY A 63 8.00 2.69 4.56
CA GLY A 63 6.58 2.89 4.22
C GLY A 63 6.33 3.49 2.83
N LYS A 64 7.37 3.74 2.02
CA LYS A 64 7.26 4.18 0.64
C LYS A 64 7.46 3.00 -0.31
N GLY A 65 6.53 2.82 -1.23
CA GLY A 65 6.64 1.85 -2.32
C GLY A 65 7.27 2.49 -3.55
N VAL A 66 8.13 1.76 -4.24
CA VAL A 66 8.70 2.14 -5.53
C VAL A 66 8.53 0.97 -6.51
N CYS A 67 8.02 1.24 -7.70
CA CYS A 67 7.93 0.24 -8.76
C CYS A 67 9.30 -0.02 -9.39
N ARG A 68 9.44 -1.14 -10.11
CA ARG A 68 10.71 -1.52 -10.73
C ARG A 68 11.25 -0.44 -11.68
N ALA A 69 10.40 0.08 -12.56
CA ALA A 69 10.78 1.10 -13.54
C ALA A 69 11.37 2.36 -12.89
N CYS A 70 10.74 2.88 -11.82
CA CYS A 70 11.25 4.05 -11.12
C CYS A 70 12.51 3.74 -10.30
N ALA A 71 12.63 2.53 -9.74
CA ALA A 71 13.84 2.12 -9.04
C ALA A 71 15.04 2.05 -9.99
N ASP A 72 14.86 1.47 -11.18
CA ASP A 72 15.91 1.35 -12.19
C ASP A 72 16.37 2.74 -12.67
N GLN A 73 15.42 3.66 -12.94
CA GLN A 73 15.74 5.05 -13.30
C GLN A 73 16.54 5.77 -12.22
N LEU A 74 16.17 5.63 -10.94
CA LEU A 74 16.89 6.24 -9.82
C LEU A 74 18.32 5.74 -9.71
N VAL A 75 18.53 4.42 -9.86
CA VAL A 75 19.86 3.82 -9.81
C VAL A 75 20.71 4.32 -10.98
N ASP A 76 20.14 4.37 -12.18
CA ASP A 76 20.83 4.87 -13.37
C ASP A 76 21.27 6.34 -13.22
N GLU A 77 20.40 7.21 -12.72
CA GLU A 77 20.73 8.61 -12.46
C GLU A 77 21.80 8.75 -11.36
N TYR A 78 21.67 7.98 -10.28
CA TYR A 78 22.64 7.99 -9.18
C TYR A 78 24.04 7.57 -9.64
N VAL A 79 24.14 6.49 -10.43
CA VAL A 79 25.43 6.01 -10.97
C VAL A 79 26.02 7.05 -11.93
N LYS A 80 25.22 7.70 -12.77
CA LYS A 80 25.67 8.78 -13.67
C LYS A 80 26.20 9.97 -12.89
N GLN A 81 25.54 10.39 -11.80
CA GLN A 81 26.02 11.47 -10.95
C GLN A 81 27.34 11.10 -10.25
N LYS A 82 27.41 9.92 -9.64
CA LYS A 82 28.63 9.45 -8.96
C LYS A 82 29.83 9.35 -9.90
N ARG A 83 29.63 8.93 -11.15
CA ARG A 83 30.71 8.88 -12.16
C ARG A 83 31.23 10.27 -12.54
N LYS A 84 30.37 11.30 -12.55
CA LYS A 84 30.79 12.68 -12.81
C LYS A 84 31.55 13.31 -11.64
N GLU A 85 31.28 12.88 -10.40
CA GLU A 85 32.05 13.34 -9.23
C GLU A 85 33.44 12.70 -9.11
N LEU A 86 33.64 11.53 -9.72
CA LEU A 86 34.94 10.82 -9.71
C LEU A 86 35.84 11.13 -10.92
N ALA A 87 35.34 11.91 -11.89
CA ALA A 87 36.09 12.37 -13.05
C ALA A 87 36.57 13.82 -12.83
#